data_AF-A0A7W8E6C6-F1
#
_entry.id   AF-A0A7W8E6C6-F1
#
_cell.length_a   1.000
_cell.length_b   1.000
_cell.length_c   1.000
_cell.angle_alpha   90.00
_cell.angle_beta   90.00
_cell.angle_gamma   90.00
#
_symmetry.space_group_name_H-M   'P 1'
#
loop_
_entity.id
_entity.type
_entity.pdbx_description
1 polymer ?
#
loop_
_entity_poly.entity_id
_entity_poly.type
_entity_poly.pdbx_seq_one_letter_code
_entity_poly.pdbx_strand_id
1 'polypeptide(L)'
;MENETALFCAGLIATKLIAYIVLDRDGSSNRSFTRFRTDDWTNKDLFAVSLAGCDRCAPRIKSAETERSPSLQLHAAVVFEQALSVHPAKPRGGASVEDLEKLYKELASQSKVLRNCIQLPLDRSPAALPGNLLKLLREPSANPEATLSAAKLAALLTLTAGIRHRGTPERPVRRWAASGGNLGSVELFLVTRGVAGLSAGTFFYQPKQHTLARLERWVEPFSVEEAIHLLTPAAPDAQAVIVFTSALSRLKSKYGPFAYKLSNLDTGVAIAQMHLVARSLGLWSQTQTLWPDDVAESMCALSAKHERVTAVVALSGVRTNTLTSAGVRKYRLAIANETAMSEISCLGTDDLLDHLCAQSRTVQASLITTSAAPGGRDAPEIEHFERLVPPNIMHTLSIGAVLTGRRSVRSFSSSPVQLEQIGTLLYNANASDSINWPSEDTDDRSLVFFLAAKRVEGLTPALYRFDARDHMLHAASALPTPNQEKIFFRGHDYSSSAFFVWICGNLQAACDSQGAFGYRSLLLRAGAAGNSMWLSALALNLGGSLIAGIDSNAGGLPRTAPYYAGLLGFIGGVSGVS
;
A
#
# COMPACT_ATOMS: atom_id res chain seq x y z
N MET A 1 12.25 -56.52 -16.54
CA MET A 1 11.29 -55.40 -16.47
C MET A 1 11.29 -54.66 -15.14
N GLU A 2 10.99 -55.28 -13.98
CA GLU A 2 10.95 -54.52 -12.70
C GLU A 2 12.28 -53.81 -12.35
N ASN A 3 13.42 -54.46 -12.64
CA ASN A 3 14.74 -53.89 -12.36
C ASN A 3 15.13 -52.75 -13.31
N GLU A 4 14.64 -52.78 -14.56
CA GLU A 4 14.91 -51.73 -15.56
C GLU A 4 14.09 -50.48 -15.31
N THR A 5 12.84 -50.63 -14.88
CA THR A 5 11.99 -49.50 -14.47
C THR A 5 12.56 -48.80 -13.22
N ALA A 6 13.09 -49.56 -12.25
CA ALA A 6 13.74 -49.00 -11.07
C ALA A 6 15.02 -48.22 -11.42
N LEU A 7 15.84 -48.76 -12.31
CA LEU A 7 17.05 -48.10 -12.82
C LEU A 7 16.72 -46.83 -13.63
N PHE A 8 15.66 -46.86 -14.43
CA PHE A 8 15.19 -45.69 -15.18
C PHE A 8 14.70 -44.57 -14.24
N CYS A 9 13.88 -44.92 -13.24
CA CYS A 9 13.41 -43.97 -12.22
C CYS A 9 14.57 -43.39 -11.39
N ALA A 10 15.55 -44.22 -11.00
CA ALA A 10 16.74 -43.76 -10.28
C ALA A 10 17.59 -42.80 -11.14
N GLY A 11 17.73 -43.08 -12.44
CA GLY A 11 18.41 -42.19 -13.39
C GLY A 11 17.73 -40.83 -13.56
N LEU A 12 16.39 -40.80 -13.57
CA LEU A 12 15.60 -39.57 -13.62
C LEU A 12 15.73 -38.73 -12.34
N ILE A 13 15.71 -39.38 -11.17
CA ILE A 13 15.91 -38.72 -9.87
C ILE A 13 17.34 -38.17 -9.77
N ALA A 14 18.35 -38.95 -10.14
CA ALA A 14 19.75 -38.52 -10.14
C ALA A 14 19.99 -37.34 -11.09
N THR A 15 19.41 -37.36 -12.30
CA THR A 15 19.54 -36.26 -13.27
C THR A 15 18.90 -34.96 -12.73
N LYS A 16 17.76 -35.06 -12.05
CA LYS A 16 17.13 -33.91 -11.38
C LYS A 16 17.94 -33.39 -10.20
N LEU A 17 18.51 -34.28 -9.37
CA LEU A 17 19.40 -33.89 -8.26
C LEU A 17 20.67 -33.19 -8.78
N ILE A 18 21.28 -33.70 -9.85
CA ILE A 18 22.45 -33.07 -10.49
C ILE A 18 22.08 -31.71 -11.07
N ALA A 19 20.93 -31.57 -11.74
CA ALA A 19 20.44 -30.27 -12.19
C ALA A 19 20.26 -29.29 -11.02
N TYR A 20 19.77 -29.78 -9.88
CA TYR A 20 19.62 -28.99 -8.64
C TYR A 20 20.96 -28.54 -8.04
N ILE A 21 21.98 -29.40 -8.11
CA ILE A 21 23.32 -29.12 -7.58
C ILE A 21 24.12 -28.20 -8.51
N VAL A 22 23.93 -28.31 -9.82
CA VAL A 22 24.73 -27.61 -10.84
C VAL A 22 24.18 -26.22 -11.19
N LEU A 23 22.87 -25.97 -11.07
CA LEU A 23 22.25 -24.74 -11.57
C LEU A 23 22.10 -23.59 -10.56
N ASP A 24 22.63 -23.68 -9.33
CA ASP A 24 22.36 -22.65 -8.32
C ASP A 24 23.62 -22.14 -7.61
N ARG A 25 24.33 -21.21 -8.27
CA ARG A 25 25.41 -20.39 -7.67
C ARG A 25 25.09 -18.89 -7.60
N ASP A 26 23.89 -18.48 -8.01
CA ASP A 26 23.44 -17.10 -7.85
C ASP A 26 22.37 -17.05 -6.75
N GLY A 27 22.67 -16.34 -5.66
CA GLY A 27 21.92 -16.34 -4.39
C GLY A 27 20.49 -15.77 -4.41
N SER A 28 19.67 -16.08 -5.42
CA SER A 28 18.20 -15.95 -5.38
C SER A 28 17.59 -17.25 -4.86
N SER A 29 16.76 -17.15 -3.83
CA SER A 29 16.38 -18.28 -2.98
C SER A 29 15.68 -19.44 -3.71
N ASN A 30 16.31 -20.61 -3.71
CA ASN A 30 15.80 -21.92 -4.14
C ASN A 30 14.69 -22.47 -3.19
N ARG A 31 13.72 -21.63 -2.85
CA ARG A 31 12.64 -21.92 -1.87
C ARG A 31 11.49 -22.70 -2.48
N SER A 32 11.48 -23.00 -3.78
CA SER A 32 10.42 -23.77 -4.43
C SER A 32 10.89 -25.18 -4.77
N PHE A 33 10.05 -26.18 -4.51
CA PHE A 33 10.29 -27.57 -4.88
C PHE A 33 9.00 -28.24 -5.34
N THR A 34 9.09 -29.09 -6.35
CA THR A 34 7.92 -29.82 -6.86
C THR A 34 7.84 -31.19 -6.18
N ARG A 35 6.74 -31.45 -5.46
CA ARG A 35 6.44 -32.78 -4.92
C ARG A 35 5.64 -33.57 -5.94
N PHE A 36 6.15 -34.72 -6.32
CA PHE A 36 5.45 -35.70 -7.15
C PHE A 36 4.79 -36.74 -6.24
N ARG A 37 3.51 -37.02 -6.47
CA ARG A 37 2.83 -38.18 -5.89
C ARG A 37 3.10 -39.38 -6.80
N THR A 38 3.69 -40.43 -6.26
CA THR A 38 4.03 -41.64 -7.02
C THR A 38 2.81 -42.47 -7.39
N ASP A 39 1.72 -42.30 -6.66
CA ASP A 39 0.51 -43.13 -6.81
C ASP A 39 -0.32 -42.73 -8.05
N ASP A 40 -0.35 -41.42 -8.37
CA ASP A 40 -1.15 -40.85 -9.46
C ASP A 40 -0.33 -39.97 -10.43
N TRP A 41 0.99 -39.90 -10.22
CA TRP A 41 1.93 -39.04 -10.97
C TRP A 41 1.56 -37.55 -11.01
N THR A 42 0.64 -37.13 -10.15
CA THR A 42 0.32 -35.72 -9.98
C THR A 42 1.50 -35.04 -9.32
N ASN A 43 1.71 -33.78 -9.68
CA ASN A 43 2.77 -32.98 -9.10
C ASN A 43 2.19 -31.68 -8.53
N LYS A 44 2.85 -31.20 -7.48
CA LYS A 44 2.46 -29.98 -6.80
C LYS A 44 3.71 -29.17 -6.48
N ASP A 45 3.74 -27.94 -6.97
CA ASP A 45 4.76 -26.98 -6.57
C ASP A 45 4.50 -26.57 -5.11
N LEU A 46 5.54 -26.69 -4.30
CA LEU A 46 5.57 -26.31 -2.89
C LEU A 46 6.65 -25.26 -2.69
N PHE A 47 6.57 -24.52 -1.59
CA PHE A 47 7.61 -23.59 -1.22
C PHE A 47 7.93 -23.66 0.28
N ALA A 48 9.19 -23.41 0.61
CA ALA A 48 9.69 -23.36 1.96
C ALA A 48 9.43 -21.97 2.57
N VAL A 49 8.68 -21.95 3.67
CA VAL A 49 8.39 -20.74 4.44
C VAL A 49 9.47 -20.53 5.49
N SER A 50 9.94 -19.29 5.64
CA SER A 50 10.84 -18.88 6.72
C SER A 50 10.05 -18.70 8.02
N LEU A 51 10.51 -19.35 9.09
CA LEU A 51 9.90 -19.28 10.42
C LEU A 51 10.42 -18.08 11.21
N ALA A 52 9.51 -17.29 11.79
CA ALA A 52 9.86 -16.10 12.55
C ALA A 52 10.76 -16.45 13.74
N GLY A 53 11.92 -15.79 13.83
CA GLY A 53 12.86 -15.99 14.94
C GLY A 53 13.72 -17.26 14.85
N CYS A 54 13.75 -17.94 13.71
CA CYS A 54 14.69 -19.04 13.46
C CYS A 54 16.07 -18.51 13.07
N ASP A 55 17.10 -18.84 13.85
CA ASP A 55 18.47 -18.36 13.63
C ASP A 55 19.08 -18.75 12.27
N ARG A 56 18.52 -19.76 11.59
CA ARG A 56 19.00 -20.23 10.28
C ARG A 56 18.32 -19.54 9.11
N CYS A 57 16.99 -19.45 9.10
CA CYS A 57 16.26 -18.89 7.95
C CYS A 57 15.84 -17.42 8.14
N ALA A 58 15.77 -16.93 9.38
CA ALA A 58 15.20 -15.64 9.74
C ALA A 58 15.64 -15.19 11.17
N PRO A 59 16.92 -14.83 11.38
CA PRO A 59 17.42 -14.44 12.70
C PRO A 59 16.69 -13.19 13.23
N ARG A 60 16.46 -13.15 14.55
CA ARG A 60 15.78 -12.02 15.22
C ARG A 60 16.60 -10.73 15.06
N ILE A 61 15.94 -9.60 14.82
CA ILE A 61 16.54 -8.28 15.06
C ILE A 61 16.66 -8.15 16.58
N LYS A 62 17.85 -7.85 17.09
CA LYS A 62 18.07 -7.52 18.50
C LYS A 62 17.32 -6.22 18.85
N SER A 63 16.04 -6.31 19.16
CA SER A 63 15.29 -5.22 19.80
C SER A 63 14.20 -5.83 20.68
N ALA A 64 14.26 -5.48 21.97
CA ALA A 64 13.41 -5.87 23.09
C ALA A 64 13.27 -7.39 23.34
N GLU A 65 13.96 -7.83 24.39
CA GLU A 65 13.84 -9.13 25.05
C GLU A 65 12.36 -9.40 25.41
N THR A 66 11.69 -10.20 24.59
CA THR A 66 10.51 -10.93 25.04
C THR A 66 10.73 -12.41 24.72
N GLU A 67 10.86 -13.19 25.79
CA GLU A 67 10.86 -14.66 25.77
C GLU A 67 9.49 -15.15 25.28
N ARG A 68 9.26 -15.10 23.97
CA ARG A 68 8.21 -15.91 23.34
C ARG A 68 8.87 -17.14 22.73
N SER A 69 8.48 -18.32 23.23
CA SER A 69 8.72 -19.60 22.57
C SER A 69 8.23 -19.53 21.12
N PRO A 70 8.92 -20.15 20.15
CA PRO A 70 8.46 -20.19 18.77
C PRO A 70 7.12 -20.94 18.70
N SER A 71 6.01 -20.22 18.65
CA SER A 71 4.74 -20.82 18.27
C SER A 71 4.83 -21.23 16.80
N LEU A 72 4.39 -22.46 16.48
CA LEU A 72 4.28 -22.97 15.11
C LEU A 72 3.15 -22.30 14.29
N GLN A 73 2.60 -21.19 14.78
CA GLN A 73 1.49 -20.47 14.18
C GLN A 73 2.03 -19.30 13.35
N LEU A 74 1.64 -19.27 12.08
CA LEU A 74 2.10 -18.27 11.11
C LEU A 74 0.90 -17.61 10.47
N HIS A 75 0.94 -16.28 10.32
CA HIS A 75 -0.12 -15.56 9.62
C HIS A 75 -0.09 -15.87 8.13
N ALA A 76 -1.25 -16.14 7.53
CA ALA A 76 -1.37 -16.36 6.08
C ALA A 76 -0.78 -15.22 5.25
N ALA A 77 -0.83 -13.99 5.77
CA ALA A 77 -0.21 -12.83 5.14
C ALA A 77 1.32 -12.96 4.99
N VAL A 78 2.01 -13.50 6.01
CA VAL A 78 3.46 -13.73 5.99
C VAL A 78 3.81 -14.81 4.96
N VAL A 79 3.04 -15.90 4.96
CA VAL A 79 3.18 -16.98 3.96
C VAL A 79 2.96 -16.46 2.55
N PHE A 80 1.94 -15.64 2.35
CA PHE A 80 1.60 -15.02 1.07
C PHE A 80 2.68 -14.06 0.56
N GLU A 81 3.22 -13.17 1.41
CA GLU A 81 4.29 -12.24 1.03
C GLU A 81 5.57 -12.99 0.59
N GLN A 82 5.87 -14.10 1.27
CA GLN A 82 6.99 -14.97 0.87
C GLN A 82 6.71 -15.69 -0.46
N ALA A 83 5.50 -16.22 -0.67
CA ALA A 83 5.11 -16.87 -1.93
C ALA A 83 5.20 -15.93 -3.13
N LEU A 84 4.77 -14.67 -2.99
CA LEU A 84 4.88 -13.64 -4.03
C LEU A 84 6.33 -13.32 -4.42
N SER A 85 7.26 -13.48 -3.48
CA SER A 85 8.69 -13.22 -3.73
C SER A 85 9.29 -14.32 -4.62
N VAL A 86 8.90 -15.58 -4.40
CA VAL A 86 9.43 -16.77 -5.12
C VAL A 86 8.77 -16.98 -6.48
N HIS A 87 7.48 -16.66 -6.63
CA HIS A 87 6.74 -16.90 -7.88
C HIS A 87 6.34 -15.59 -8.56
N PRO A 88 7.21 -14.98 -9.40
CA PRO A 88 6.77 -13.91 -10.28
C PRO A 88 5.59 -14.38 -11.14
N ALA A 89 4.58 -13.52 -11.31
CA ALA A 89 3.46 -13.79 -12.19
C ALA A 89 3.98 -14.17 -13.59
N LYS A 90 3.70 -15.40 -14.03
CA LYS A 90 4.01 -15.82 -15.40
C LYS A 90 3.05 -15.10 -16.36
N PRO A 91 3.51 -14.63 -17.54
CA PRO A 91 2.62 -14.20 -18.60
C PRO A 91 1.60 -15.31 -18.89
N ARG A 92 0.35 -14.95 -19.16
CA ARG A 92 -0.67 -15.93 -19.58
C ARG A 92 -0.13 -16.69 -20.80
N GLY A 93 -0.03 -18.01 -20.69
CA GLY A 93 0.61 -18.84 -21.71
C GLY A 93 -0.04 -18.64 -23.09
N GLY A 94 0.81 -18.43 -24.11
CA GLY A 94 0.39 -18.37 -25.52
C GLY A 94 0.04 -16.97 -26.07
N ALA A 95 -0.03 -15.93 -25.24
CA ALA A 95 -0.29 -14.56 -25.73
C ALA A 95 1.00 -13.90 -26.27
N SER A 96 0.91 -13.24 -27.42
CA SER A 96 2.01 -12.42 -27.94
C SER A 96 2.21 -11.17 -27.08
N VAL A 97 3.38 -10.52 -27.19
CA VAL A 97 3.66 -9.23 -26.53
C VAL A 97 2.62 -8.18 -26.95
N GLU A 98 2.25 -8.17 -28.23
CA GLU A 98 1.28 -7.24 -28.81
C GLU A 98 -0.13 -7.44 -28.22
N ASP A 99 -0.56 -8.70 -28.06
CA ASP A 99 -1.84 -9.03 -27.43
C ASP A 99 -1.89 -8.54 -25.98
N LEU A 100 -0.80 -8.74 -25.25
CA LEU A 100 -0.68 -8.29 -23.85
C LEU A 100 -0.72 -6.76 -23.77
N GLU A 101 -0.01 -6.05 -24.64
CA GLU A 101 -0.06 -4.58 -24.69
C GLU A 101 -1.46 -4.05 -24.98
N LYS A 102 -2.16 -4.65 -25.94
CA LYS A 102 -3.55 -4.31 -26.27
C LYS A 102 -4.46 -4.54 -25.07
N LEU A 103 -4.38 -5.71 -24.43
CA LEU A 103 -5.12 -6.01 -23.21
C LEU A 103 -4.85 -4.98 -22.10
N TYR A 104 -3.59 -4.61 -21.87
CA TYR A 104 -3.26 -3.62 -20.85
C TYR A 104 -3.80 -2.22 -21.16
N LYS A 105 -3.81 -1.79 -22.42
CA LYS A 105 -4.45 -0.53 -22.85
C LYS A 105 -5.96 -0.57 -22.60
N GLU A 106 -6.61 -1.68 -22.94
CA GLU A 106 -8.04 -1.88 -22.69
C GLU A 106 -8.36 -1.82 -21.18
N LEU A 107 -7.64 -2.60 -20.36
CA LEU A 107 -7.79 -2.60 -18.90
C LEU A 107 -7.60 -1.20 -18.30
N ALA A 108 -6.58 -0.45 -18.75
CA ALA A 108 -6.32 0.92 -18.30
C ALA A 108 -7.45 1.90 -18.66
N SER A 109 -8.23 1.60 -19.69
CA SER A 109 -9.39 2.40 -20.11
C SER A 109 -10.70 1.99 -19.42
N GLN A 110 -10.77 0.82 -18.77
CA GLN A 110 -11.98 0.35 -18.11
C GLN A 110 -12.38 1.25 -16.93
N SER A 111 -13.68 1.30 -16.66
CA SER A 111 -14.29 1.98 -15.50
C SER A 111 -15.62 1.32 -15.23
N LYS A 112 -15.93 1.06 -13.95
CA LYS A 112 -17.27 0.68 -13.53
C LYS A 112 -18.26 1.82 -13.85
N VAL A 113 -19.45 1.44 -14.31
CA VAL A 113 -20.53 2.37 -14.68
C VAL A 113 -21.85 1.76 -14.22
N LEU A 114 -22.61 2.49 -13.40
CA LEU A 114 -23.93 2.09 -12.90
C LEU A 114 -25.00 2.85 -13.68
N ARG A 115 -25.29 2.40 -14.90
CA ARG A 115 -26.14 3.12 -15.86
C ARG A 115 -27.60 3.24 -15.42
N ASN A 116 -28.07 2.29 -14.62
CA ASN A 116 -29.47 2.20 -14.19
C ASN A 116 -29.74 2.99 -12.90
N CYS A 117 -28.72 3.60 -12.30
CA CYS A 117 -28.85 4.46 -11.14
C CYS A 117 -29.20 5.89 -11.54
N ILE A 118 -29.81 6.66 -10.63
CA ILE A 118 -29.97 8.11 -10.79
C ILE A 118 -28.58 8.74 -10.87
N GLN A 119 -28.36 9.55 -11.90
CA GLN A 119 -27.08 10.21 -12.19
C GLN A 119 -27.11 11.65 -11.72
N LEU A 120 -26.20 12.01 -10.81
CA LEU A 120 -26.02 13.38 -10.33
C LEU A 120 -24.71 13.94 -10.91
N PRO A 121 -24.77 14.89 -11.86
CA PRO A 121 -23.58 15.55 -12.37
C PRO A 121 -22.82 16.28 -11.26
N LEU A 122 -21.49 16.14 -11.28
CA LEU A 122 -20.61 16.86 -10.38
C LEU A 122 -20.02 18.10 -11.07
N ASP A 123 -19.72 19.12 -10.27
CA ASP A 123 -19.10 20.36 -10.74
C ASP A 123 -17.70 20.10 -11.30
N ARG A 124 -17.47 20.52 -12.54
CA ARG A 124 -16.20 20.37 -13.27
C ARG A 124 -15.27 21.57 -13.11
N SER A 125 -15.71 22.60 -12.41
CA SER A 125 -14.92 23.81 -12.19
C SER A 125 -13.61 23.44 -11.48
N PRO A 126 -12.46 23.95 -11.95
CA PRO A 126 -11.19 23.70 -11.29
C PRO A 126 -11.25 24.21 -9.85
N ALA A 127 -11.03 23.33 -8.88
CA ALA A 127 -10.94 23.73 -7.49
C ALA A 127 -9.61 24.46 -7.25
N ALA A 128 -9.67 25.64 -6.66
CA ALA A 128 -8.48 26.27 -6.10
C ALA A 128 -7.98 25.42 -4.92
N LEU A 129 -6.73 24.99 -4.98
CA LEU A 129 -6.07 24.25 -3.91
C LEU A 129 -4.98 25.13 -3.29
N PRO A 130 -5.34 26.01 -2.33
CA PRO A 130 -4.36 26.87 -1.67
C PRO A 130 -3.51 26.06 -0.69
N GLY A 131 -2.33 26.59 -0.37
CA GLY A 131 -1.46 26.05 0.66
C GLY A 131 -0.15 25.46 0.15
N ASN A 132 0.83 25.46 1.05
CA ASN A 132 2.13 24.85 0.84
C ASN A 132 2.02 23.34 1.09
N LEU A 133 2.43 22.52 0.10
CA LEU A 133 2.31 21.07 0.19
C LEU A 133 3.05 20.49 1.42
N LEU A 134 4.28 20.93 1.68
CA LEU A 134 5.07 20.37 2.79
C LEU A 134 4.46 20.71 4.14
N LYS A 135 3.86 21.90 4.28
CA LYS A 135 3.12 22.27 5.49
C LYS A 135 1.88 21.40 5.67
N LEU A 136 1.08 21.23 4.62
CA LEU A 136 -0.13 20.40 4.64
C LEU A 136 0.15 18.93 4.96
N LEU A 137 1.35 18.42 4.69
CA LEU A 137 1.78 17.06 5.07
C LEU A 137 2.02 16.92 6.59
N ARG A 138 2.49 17.98 7.25
CA ARG A 138 2.93 17.99 8.66
C ARG A 138 1.85 18.43 9.63
N GLU A 139 0.94 19.28 9.18
CA GLU A 139 -0.03 19.94 10.04
C GLU A 139 -1.45 19.58 9.59
N PRO A 140 -2.32 19.10 10.50
CA PRO A 140 -3.74 19.05 10.22
C PRO A 140 -4.27 20.48 10.13
N SER A 141 -4.55 20.98 8.92
CA SER A 141 -5.22 22.27 8.73
C SER A 141 -6.73 22.07 8.75
N ALA A 142 -7.39 22.52 9.81
CA ALA A 142 -8.85 22.66 9.84
C ALA A 142 -9.19 24.15 9.79
N ASN A 143 -10.02 24.55 8.83
CA ASN A 143 -10.62 25.88 8.87
C ASN A 143 -11.93 25.76 9.67
N PRO A 144 -12.08 26.43 10.83
CA PRO A 144 -13.25 26.31 11.70
C PRO A 144 -14.57 26.80 11.07
N GLU A 145 -14.52 27.40 9.89
CA GLU A 145 -15.71 27.83 9.13
C GLU A 145 -15.96 26.98 7.87
N ALA A 146 -15.16 25.94 7.63
CA ALA A 146 -15.30 25.14 6.41
C ALA A 146 -16.59 24.32 6.42
N THR A 147 -17.45 24.56 5.43
CA THR A 147 -18.58 23.67 5.14
C THR A 147 -18.17 22.55 4.19
N LEU A 148 -18.68 21.34 4.39
CA LEU A 148 -18.64 20.26 3.41
C LEU A 148 -19.78 20.48 2.40
N SER A 149 -19.43 20.66 1.13
CA SER A 149 -20.38 20.91 0.03
C SER A 149 -20.18 19.94 -1.12
N ALA A 150 -21.19 19.80 -1.98
CA ALA A 150 -21.13 18.99 -3.19
C ALA A 150 -19.96 19.39 -4.11
N ALA A 151 -19.65 20.69 -4.23
CA ALA A 151 -18.52 21.17 -5.02
C ALA A 151 -17.16 20.74 -4.44
N LYS A 152 -16.98 20.82 -3.11
CA LYS A 152 -15.76 20.34 -2.46
C LYS A 152 -15.63 18.81 -2.54
N LEU A 153 -16.74 18.07 -2.43
CA LEU A 153 -16.76 16.62 -2.68
C LEU A 153 -16.39 16.29 -4.13
N ALA A 154 -16.90 17.02 -5.12
CA ALA A 154 -16.55 16.85 -6.53
C ALA A 154 -15.05 16.99 -6.76
N ALA A 155 -14.45 18.03 -6.19
CA ALA A 155 -13.01 18.26 -6.24
C ALA A 155 -12.22 17.12 -5.57
N LEU A 156 -12.62 16.74 -4.35
CA LEU A 156 -11.99 15.66 -3.58
C LEU A 156 -12.01 14.32 -4.32
N LEU A 157 -13.18 13.91 -4.83
CA LEU A 157 -13.35 12.67 -5.58
C LEU A 157 -12.54 12.66 -6.88
N THR A 158 -12.55 13.78 -7.61
CA THR A 158 -11.80 13.93 -8.87
C THR A 158 -10.31 13.86 -8.64
N LEU A 159 -9.80 14.61 -7.68
CA LEU A 159 -8.39 14.63 -7.37
C LEU A 159 -7.93 13.34 -6.70
N THR A 160 -8.83 12.53 -6.13
CA THR A 160 -8.46 11.23 -5.52
C THR A 160 -8.48 10.09 -6.54
N ALA A 161 -9.59 9.86 -7.24
CA ALA A 161 -9.76 8.70 -8.14
C ALA A 161 -10.18 9.09 -9.57
N GLY A 162 -10.22 10.38 -9.91
CA GLY A 162 -10.62 10.87 -11.21
C GLY A 162 -9.58 10.69 -12.31
N ILE A 163 -10.04 10.87 -13.55
CA ILE A 163 -9.22 10.88 -14.76
C ILE A 163 -8.81 12.34 -15.04
N ARG A 164 -7.50 12.60 -15.09
CA ARG A 164 -6.94 13.92 -15.43
C ARG A 164 -6.97 14.19 -16.93
N HIS A 165 -6.57 13.19 -17.74
CA HIS A 165 -6.74 13.22 -19.18
C HIS A 165 -7.28 11.88 -19.66
N ARG A 166 -8.35 11.94 -20.46
CA ARG A 166 -8.85 10.74 -21.15
C ARG A 166 -7.77 10.25 -22.11
N GLY A 167 -7.60 8.93 -22.15
CA GLY A 167 -6.67 8.30 -23.09
C GLY A 167 -7.21 8.39 -24.52
N THR A 168 -6.30 8.40 -25.47
CA THR A 168 -6.55 8.22 -26.91
C THR A 168 -5.79 6.97 -27.37
N PRO A 169 -6.00 6.46 -28.59
CA PRO A 169 -5.17 5.36 -29.12
C PRO A 169 -3.66 5.65 -29.06
N GLU A 170 -3.27 6.92 -29.17
CA GLU A 170 -1.89 7.40 -29.16
C GLU A 170 -1.36 7.79 -27.77
N ARG A 171 -2.25 8.10 -26.81
CA ARG A 171 -1.86 8.63 -25.49
C ARG A 171 -2.54 7.87 -24.36
N PRO A 172 -1.79 7.37 -23.36
CA PRO A 172 -2.38 6.64 -22.24
C PRO A 172 -3.26 7.56 -21.39
N VAL A 173 -4.28 6.95 -20.76
CA VAL A 173 -5.10 7.61 -19.74
C VAL A 173 -4.18 8.21 -18.66
N ARG A 174 -4.41 9.45 -18.26
CA ARG A 174 -3.69 10.06 -17.12
C ARG A 174 -4.65 10.24 -15.96
N ARG A 175 -4.22 9.83 -14.78
CA ARG A 175 -5.00 9.83 -13.55
C ARG A 175 -4.43 10.85 -12.56
N TRP A 176 -5.26 11.33 -11.64
CA TRP A 176 -4.78 12.21 -10.58
C TRP A 176 -3.89 11.45 -9.60
N ALA A 177 -4.35 10.35 -9.03
CA ALA A 177 -3.52 9.44 -8.24
C ALA A 177 -2.72 8.47 -9.15
N ALA A 178 -1.56 8.01 -8.68
CA ALA A 178 -0.84 6.92 -9.34
C ALA A 178 -1.50 5.56 -9.03
N SER A 179 -1.30 4.60 -9.93
CA SER A 179 -1.81 3.24 -9.76
C SER A 179 -0.90 2.26 -10.49
N GLY A 180 -0.75 1.05 -9.94
CA GLY A 180 0.00 -0.05 -10.51
C GLY A 180 -0.37 -0.30 -11.98
N GLY A 181 0.61 -0.19 -12.87
CA GLY A 181 0.41 -0.38 -14.31
C GLY A 181 -0.56 0.61 -14.96
N ASN A 182 -0.90 1.71 -14.29
CA ASN A 182 -1.91 2.69 -14.70
C ASN A 182 -3.32 2.10 -14.89
N LEU A 183 -3.61 0.98 -14.22
CA LEU A 183 -4.90 0.29 -14.36
C LEU A 183 -6.04 1.04 -13.65
N GLY A 184 -5.72 1.92 -12.69
CA GLY A 184 -6.69 2.78 -12.02
C GLY A 184 -7.63 2.00 -11.13
N SER A 185 -7.06 1.15 -10.29
CA SER A 185 -7.76 0.15 -9.47
C SER A 185 -8.74 0.74 -8.45
N VAL A 186 -8.41 1.90 -7.86
CA VAL A 186 -9.18 2.55 -6.80
C VAL A 186 -10.53 3.06 -7.30
N GLU A 187 -11.57 2.70 -6.58
CA GLU A 187 -12.96 3.08 -6.81
C GLU A 187 -13.53 3.68 -5.52
N LEU A 188 -14.43 4.68 -5.63
CA LEU A 188 -14.92 5.45 -4.48
C LEU A 188 -16.44 5.38 -4.38
N PHE A 189 -16.91 4.96 -3.22
CA PHE A 189 -18.29 5.14 -2.77
C PHE A 189 -18.35 6.24 -1.71
N LEU A 190 -19.45 6.97 -1.70
CA LEU A 190 -19.76 8.02 -0.74
C LEU A 190 -21.03 7.61 0.00
N VAL A 191 -20.96 7.51 1.32
CA VAL A 191 -22.11 7.39 2.22
C VAL A 191 -22.24 8.71 2.98
N THR A 192 -23.37 9.41 2.90
CA THR A 192 -23.50 10.76 3.48
C THR A 192 -24.86 10.98 4.11
N ARG A 193 -24.88 11.70 5.24
CA ARG A 193 -26.10 12.17 5.95
C ARG A 193 -26.77 13.36 5.26
N GLY A 194 -26.21 13.78 4.13
CA GLY A 194 -26.52 15.03 3.46
C GLY A 194 -25.47 16.08 3.76
N VAL A 195 -25.08 16.80 2.72
CA VAL A 195 -24.15 17.93 2.78
C VAL A 195 -24.72 19.08 1.96
N ALA A 196 -24.11 20.26 2.03
CA ALA A 196 -24.60 21.40 1.25
C ALA A 196 -24.62 21.06 -0.27
N GLY A 197 -25.82 21.00 -0.86
CA GLY A 197 -26.02 20.67 -2.27
C GLY A 197 -26.09 19.18 -2.63
N LEU A 198 -26.10 18.25 -1.66
CA LEU A 198 -26.28 16.82 -1.90
C LEU A 198 -27.09 16.16 -0.77
N SER A 199 -28.17 15.48 -1.11
CA SER A 199 -29.03 14.78 -0.14
C SER A 199 -28.36 13.54 0.45
N ALA A 200 -28.90 13.07 1.58
CA ALA A 200 -28.44 11.84 2.22
C ALA A 200 -28.59 10.62 1.30
N GLY A 201 -27.66 9.68 1.43
CA GLY A 201 -27.68 8.42 0.69
C GLY A 201 -26.30 7.83 0.43
N THR A 202 -26.30 6.77 -0.38
CA THR A 202 -25.08 6.11 -0.88
C THR A 202 -24.91 6.38 -2.37
N PHE A 203 -23.68 6.69 -2.78
CA PHE A 203 -23.35 7.05 -4.14
C PHE A 203 -22.07 6.35 -4.59
N PHE A 204 -22.02 5.96 -5.87
CA PHE A 204 -20.79 5.53 -6.54
C PHE A 204 -20.25 6.66 -7.42
N TYR A 205 -18.97 7.01 -7.26
CA TYR A 205 -18.33 8.01 -8.11
C TYR A 205 -17.89 7.39 -9.44
N GLN A 206 -18.42 7.90 -10.57
CA GLN A 206 -18.06 7.45 -11.90
C GLN A 206 -17.05 8.40 -12.56
N PRO A 207 -15.75 8.04 -12.58
CA PRO A 207 -14.69 8.99 -12.96
C PRO A 207 -14.70 9.38 -14.43
N LYS A 208 -15.28 8.56 -15.32
CA LYS A 208 -15.40 8.89 -16.76
C LYS A 208 -16.43 9.98 -17.00
N GLN A 209 -17.63 9.81 -16.43
CA GLN A 209 -18.76 10.72 -16.58
C GLN A 209 -18.65 11.91 -15.64
N HIS A 210 -17.85 11.80 -14.58
CA HIS A 210 -17.78 12.76 -13.48
C HIS A 210 -19.18 13.02 -12.90
N THR A 211 -19.79 11.93 -12.45
CA THR A 211 -21.13 11.89 -11.85
C THR A 211 -21.11 11.03 -10.59
N LEU A 212 -22.06 11.28 -9.68
CA LEU A 212 -22.44 10.35 -8.62
C LEU A 212 -23.63 9.52 -9.09
N ALA A 213 -23.49 8.20 -9.12
CA ALA A 213 -24.61 7.28 -9.30
C ALA A 213 -25.22 6.98 -7.93
N ARG A 214 -26.45 7.42 -7.67
CA ARG A 214 -27.17 7.13 -6.42
C ARG A 214 -27.60 5.67 -6.38
N LEU A 215 -27.22 4.98 -5.31
CA LEU A 215 -27.71 3.64 -5.03
C LEU A 215 -29.06 3.76 -4.31
N GLU A 216 -30.08 3.12 -4.85
CA GLU A 216 -31.38 2.94 -4.20
C GLU A 216 -31.57 1.45 -3.94
N ARG A 217 -31.87 1.07 -2.70
CA ARG A 217 -32.14 -0.33 -2.35
C ARG A 217 -33.56 -0.48 -1.84
N TRP A 218 -34.15 -1.60 -2.17
CA TRP A 218 -35.49 -2.00 -1.70
C TRP A 218 -35.48 -2.40 -0.22
N VAL A 219 -34.36 -2.96 0.24
CA VAL A 219 -34.13 -3.33 1.64
C VAL A 219 -32.78 -2.76 2.06
N GLU A 220 -32.81 -1.91 3.07
CA GLU A 220 -31.67 -1.20 3.63
C GLU A 220 -31.38 -1.85 5.00
N PRO A 221 -30.40 -2.76 5.11
CA PRO A 221 -30.10 -3.44 6.38
C PRO A 221 -29.46 -2.51 7.41
N PHE A 222 -28.99 -1.33 6.98
CA PHE A 222 -28.49 -0.25 7.83
C PHE A 222 -28.99 1.07 7.28
N SER A 223 -29.45 1.97 8.16
CA SER A 223 -29.62 3.38 7.79
C SER A 223 -28.27 4.04 7.50
N VAL A 224 -28.28 5.20 6.83
CA VAL A 224 -27.08 6.00 6.58
C VAL A 224 -26.41 6.39 7.90
N GLU A 225 -27.20 6.78 8.89
CA GLU A 225 -26.75 7.19 10.21
C GLU A 225 -26.07 6.04 10.96
N GLU A 226 -26.70 4.86 10.98
CA GLU A 226 -26.12 3.65 11.61
C GLU A 226 -24.84 3.22 10.90
N ALA A 227 -24.83 3.23 9.56
CA ALA A 227 -23.65 2.87 8.80
C ALA A 227 -22.48 3.80 9.08
N ILE A 228 -22.69 5.13 9.12
CA ILE A 228 -21.63 6.08 9.45
C ILE A 228 -21.12 5.85 10.88
N HIS A 229 -22.02 5.63 11.83
CA HIS A 229 -21.63 5.31 13.21
C HIS A 229 -20.75 4.05 13.30
N LEU A 230 -21.15 2.98 12.62
CA LEU A 230 -20.44 1.70 12.59
C LEU A 230 -19.15 1.75 11.78
N LEU A 231 -19.08 2.56 10.72
CA LEU A 231 -17.88 2.67 9.90
C LEU A 231 -16.86 3.63 10.50
N THR A 232 -17.29 4.57 11.35
CA THR A 232 -16.45 5.63 11.92
C THR A 232 -16.63 5.75 13.43
N PRO A 233 -16.27 4.72 14.22
CA PRO A 233 -16.51 4.72 15.67
C PRO A 233 -15.84 5.89 16.40
N ALA A 234 -14.71 6.39 15.87
CA ALA A 234 -13.96 7.54 16.38
C ALA A 234 -14.55 8.91 15.98
N ALA A 235 -15.47 8.93 15.02
CA ALA A 235 -16.07 10.14 14.45
C ALA A 235 -17.54 9.89 14.05
N PRO A 236 -18.41 9.49 15.00
CA PRO A 236 -19.80 9.10 14.70
C PRO A 236 -20.66 10.28 14.19
N ASP A 237 -20.17 11.50 14.33
CA ASP A 237 -20.72 12.75 13.82
C ASP A 237 -20.18 13.13 12.43
N ALA A 238 -19.39 12.25 11.78
CA ALA A 238 -18.93 12.47 10.42
C ALA A 238 -20.12 12.76 9.48
N GLN A 239 -19.96 13.80 8.66
CA GLN A 239 -21.01 14.20 7.71
C GLN A 239 -21.08 13.24 6.52
N ALA A 240 -19.92 12.69 6.15
CA ALA A 240 -19.78 11.72 5.08
C ALA A 240 -18.68 10.71 5.38
N VAL A 241 -18.77 9.56 4.71
CA VAL A 241 -17.77 8.50 4.70
C VAL A 241 -17.45 8.15 3.26
N ILE A 242 -16.16 8.14 2.91
CA ILE A 242 -15.68 7.59 1.65
C ILE A 242 -15.25 6.16 1.89
N VAL A 243 -15.91 5.24 1.20
CA VAL A 243 -15.54 3.83 1.16
C VAL A 243 -14.73 3.60 -0.10
N PHE A 244 -13.46 3.27 0.06
CA PHE A 244 -12.58 2.89 -1.03
C PHE A 244 -12.79 1.43 -1.35
N THR A 245 -12.91 1.10 -2.63
CA THR A 245 -12.87 -0.26 -3.14
C THR A 245 -11.79 -0.38 -4.21
N SER A 246 -11.57 -1.61 -4.67
CA SER A 246 -10.62 -1.87 -5.73
C SER A 246 -11.17 -2.86 -6.75
N ALA A 247 -10.96 -2.52 -8.02
CA ALA A 247 -11.21 -3.40 -9.16
C ALA A 247 -10.18 -4.53 -9.22
N LEU A 248 -10.21 -5.43 -8.24
CA LEU A 248 -9.23 -6.48 -8.03
C LEU A 248 -9.11 -7.40 -9.25
N SER A 249 -10.22 -7.76 -9.90
CA SER A 249 -10.24 -8.58 -11.12
C SER A 249 -9.46 -7.94 -12.28
N ARG A 250 -9.54 -6.60 -12.42
CA ARG A 250 -8.77 -5.85 -13.41
C ARG A 250 -7.27 -5.88 -13.09
N LEU A 251 -6.89 -5.74 -11.83
CA LEU A 251 -5.49 -5.90 -11.41
C LEU A 251 -5.00 -7.33 -11.61
N LYS A 252 -5.77 -8.34 -11.18
CA LYS A 252 -5.46 -9.78 -11.32
C LYS A 252 -5.24 -10.16 -12.78
N SER A 253 -5.94 -9.53 -13.72
CA SER A 253 -5.77 -9.77 -15.15
C SER A 253 -4.35 -9.46 -15.67
N LYS A 254 -3.63 -8.57 -14.99
CA LYS A 254 -2.22 -8.25 -15.30
C LYS A 254 -1.23 -8.87 -14.31
N TYR A 255 -1.57 -8.86 -13.03
CA TYR A 255 -0.64 -9.09 -11.94
C TYR A 255 -0.89 -10.40 -11.17
N GLY A 256 -1.90 -11.19 -11.55
CA GLY A 256 -2.26 -12.40 -10.83
C GLY A 256 -2.46 -12.13 -9.33
N PRO A 257 -1.95 -13.00 -8.43
CA PRO A 257 -2.06 -12.80 -6.99
C PRO A 257 -1.45 -11.49 -6.45
N PHE A 258 -0.41 -10.96 -7.10
CA PHE A 258 0.24 -9.69 -6.72
C PHE A 258 -0.73 -8.49 -6.75
N ALA A 259 -1.87 -8.63 -7.43
CA ALA A 259 -2.96 -7.67 -7.45
C ALA A 259 -3.47 -7.28 -6.06
N TYR A 260 -3.43 -8.19 -5.07
CA TYR A 260 -3.85 -7.85 -3.69
C TYR A 260 -2.93 -6.81 -3.06
N LYS A 261 -1.62 -6.97 -3.23
CA LYS A 261 -0.63 -6.01 -2.73
C LYS A 261 -0.79 -4.65 -3.42
N LEU A 262 -0.91 -4.65 -4.75
CA LEU A 262 -1.16 -3.43 -5.52
C LEU A 262 -2.45 -2.73 -5.15
N SER A 263 -3.52 -3.48 -4.88
CA SER A 263 -4.82 -2.93 -4.51
C SER A 263 -4.73 -2.06 -3.25
N ASN A 264 -4.06 -2.55 -2.20
CA ASN A 264 -3.90 -1.82 -0.95
C ASN A 264 -2.89 -0.67 -1.09
N LEU A 265 -1.78 -0.87 -1.81
CA LEU A 265 -0.79 0.18 -2.08
C LEU A 265 -1.40 1.35 -2.88
N ASP A 266 -2.13 1.05 -3.96
CA ASP A 266 -2.83 2.06 -4.78
C ASP A 266 -3.86 2.82 -3.94
N THR A 267 -4.58 2.12 -3.04
CA THR A 267 -5.51 2.75 -2.10
C THR A 267 -4.78 3.69 -1.14
N GLY A 268 -3.63 3.27 -0.59
CA GLY A 268 -2.78 4.12 0.26
C GLY A 268 -2.33 5.40 -0.44
N VAL A 269 -1.89 5.29 -1.71
CA VAL A 269 -1.55 6.43 -2.56
C VAL A 269 -2.74 7.39 -2.68
N ALA A 270 -3.94 6.87 -2.93
CA ALA A 270 -5.16 7.66 -3.06
C ALA A 270 -5.57 8.33 -1.73
N ILE A 271 -5.46 7.64 -0.59
CA ILE A 271 -5.74 8.20 0.75
C ILE A 271 -4.84 9.38 1.07
N ALA A 272 -3.52 9.26 0.87
CA ALA A 272 -2.60 10.35 1.11
C ALA A 272 -2.96 11.60 0.29
N GLN A 273 -3.35 11.40 -0.97
CA GLN A 273 -3.81 12.48 -1.83
C GLN A 273 -5.15 13.06 -1.37
N MET A 274 -6.11 12.23 -0.94
CA MET A 274 -7.39 12.66 -0.39
C MET A 274 -7.19 13.55 0.84
N HIS A 275 -6.34 13.15 1.79
CA HIS A 275 -6.06 13.97 2.98
C HIS A 275 -5.44 15.32 2.62
N LEU A 276 -4.50 15.36 1.68
CA LEU A 276 -3.91 16.61 1.23
C LEU A 276 -4.93 17.56 0.58
N VAL A 277 -5.78 17.02 -0.29
CA VAL A 277 -6.83 17.79 -0.95
C VAL A 277 -7.87 18.25 0.07
N ALA A 278 -8.29 17.39 1.00
CA ALA A 278 -9.21 17.74 2.08
C ALA A 278 -8.66 18.90 2.92
N ARG A 279 -7.42 18.79 3.40
CA ARG A 279 -6.73 19.84 4.17
C ARG A 279 -6.65 21.16 3.41
N SER A 280 -6.28 21.12 2.12
CA SER A 280 -6.24 22.31 1.25
C SER A 280 -7.63 22.97 1.06
N LEU A 281 -8.70 22.17 1.05
CA LEU A 281 -10.09 22.65 1.00
C LEU A 281 -10.66 23.05 2.39
N GLY A 282 -9.84 22.97 3.43
CA GLY A 282 -10.19 23.25 4.83
C GLY A 282 -11.03 22.16 5.49
N LEU A 283 -11.20 20.99 4.86
CA LEU A 283 -12.00 19.89 5.35
C LEU A 283 -11.24 19.00 6.32
N TRP A 284 -11.96 18.47 7.30
CA TRP A 284 -11.46 17.42 8.17
C TRP A 284 -11.63 16.05 7.50
N SER A 285 -10.61 15.20 7.65
CA SER A 285 -10.62 13.83 7.14
C SER A 285 -9.83 12.90 8.06
N GLN A 286 -10.29 11.66 8.23
CA GLN A 286 -9.62 10.65 9.05
C GLN A 286 -9.83 9.24 8.50
N THR A 287 -8.72 8.55 8.21
CA THR A 287 -8.74 7.13 7.87
C THR A 287 -9.07 6.29 9.10
N GLN A 288 -9.96 5.33 8.93
CA GLN A 288 -10.31 4.37 9.96
C GLN A 288 -9.27 3.24 9.95
N THR A 289 -8.78 2.84 11.12
CA THR A 289 -7.74 1.81 11.23
C THR A 289 -8.29 0.39 11.21
N LEU A 290 -9.58 0.22 11.50
CA LEU A 290 -10.34 -1.03 11.45
C LEU A 290 -11.83 -0.68 11.29
N TRP A 291 -12.56 -1.42 10.46
CA TRP A 291 -13.98 -1.18 10.17
C TRP A 291 -14.68 -2.51 9.87
N PRO A 292 -16.00 -2.62 10.06
CA PRO A 292 -16.76 -3.80 9.62
C PRO A 292 -16.93 -3.83 8.10
N ASP A 293 -16.27 -4.76 7.40
CA ASP A 293 -16.38 -4.88 5.93
C ASP A 293 -17.81 -5.23 5.50
N ASP A 294 -18.55 -6.04 6.27
CA ASP A 294 -19.95 -6.39 5.98
C ASP A 294 -20.90 -5.18 5.95
N VAL A 295 -20.70 -4.21 6.83
CA VAL A 295 -21.46 -2.94 6.81
C VAL A 295 -21.13 -2.15 5.55
N ALA A 296 -19.85 -1.96 5.23
CA ALA A 296 -19.42 -1.21 4.05
C ALA A 296 -19.86 -1.89 2.73
N GLU A 297 -19.69 -3.21 2.64
CA GLU A 297 -20.12 -4.04 1.51
C GLU A 297 -21.62 -3.96 1.31
N SER A 298 -22.38 -4.06 2.40
CA SER A 298 -23.83 -3.89 2.38
C SER A 298 -24.19 -2.52 1.82
N MET A 299 -23.72 -1.43 2.45
CA MET A 299 -24.01 -0.05 2.03
C MET A 299 -23.72 0.21 0.56
N CYS A 300 -22.62 -0.36 0.05
CA CYS A 300 -22.14 -0.13 -1.31
C CYS A 300 -22.65 -1.18 -2.32
N ALA A 301 -23.53 -2.10 -1.90
CA ALA A 301 -24.05 -3.22 -2.70
C ALA A 301 -22.94 -4.06 -3.36
N LEU A 302 -21.92 -4.42 -2.57
CA LEU A 302 -20.72 -5.12 -3.03
C LEU A 302 -20.79 -6.62 -2.74
N SER A 303 -20.15 -7.39 -3.62
CA SER A 303 -19.82 -8.79 -3.36
C SER A 303 -18.34 -8.88 -2.99
N ALA A 304 -18.04 -9.27 -1.74
CA ALA A 304 -16.67 -9.39 -1.22
C ALA A 304 -15.73 -10.26 -2.09
N LYS A 305 -16.31 -11.20 -2.87
CA LYS A 305 -15.58 -12.06 -3.81
C LYS A 305 -15.08 -11.29 -5.04
N HIS A 306 -15.80 -10.27 -5.48
CA HIS A 306 -15.55 -9.57 -6.74
C HIS A 306 -14.91 -8.20 -6.53
N GLU A 307 -15.35 -7.48 -5.49
CA GLU A 307 -14.92 -6.13 -5.19
C GLU A 307 -14.84 -5.96 -3.68
N ARG A 308 -13.63 -5.65 -3.21
CA ARG A 308 -13.33 -5.56 -1.78
C ARG A 308 -13.24 -4.11 -1.37
N VAL A 309 -13.72 -3.84 -0.16
CA VAL A 309 -13.42 -2.60 0.55
C VAL A 309 -11.93 -2.60 0.88
N THR A 310 -11.24 -1.51 0.61
CA THR A 310 -9.80 -1.35 0.87
C THR A 310 -9.52 -0.31 1.93
N ALA A 311 -10.39 0.70 2.08
CA ALA A 311 -10.29 1.69 3.14
C ALA A 311 -11.62 2.39 3.42
N VAL A 312 -11.70 2.99 4.61
CA VAL A 312 -12.81 3.84 5.05
C VAL A 312 -12.23 5.16 5.57
N VAL A 313 -12.73 6.28 5.06
CA VAL A 313 -12.31 7.63 5.45
C VAL A 313 -13.52 8.46 5.87
N ALA A 314 -13.51 8.94 7.12
CA ALA A 314 -14.48 9.90 7.64
C ALA A 314 -14.19 11.30 7.08
N LEU A 315 -15.24 12.07 6.76
CA LEU A 315 -15.16 13.43 6.23
C LEU A 315 -16.18 14.35 6.90
N SER A 316 -15.72 15.56 7.24
CA SER A 316 -16.56 16.64 7.75
C SER A 316 -16.00 18.01 7.34
N GLY A 317 -16.85 19.03 7.35
CA GLY A 317 -16.42 20.43 7.21
C GLY A 317 -15.46 20.85 8.31
N VAL A 318 -15.91 20.73 9.57
CA VAL A 318 -15.14 21.01 10.79
C VAL A 318 -15.43 19.93 11.81
N ARG A 319 -14.45 19.58 12.63
CA ARG A 319 -14.63 18.66 13.76
C ARG A 319 -15.37 19.39 14.89
N THR A 320 -16.59 18.96 15.21
CA THR A 320 -17.19 19.28 16.50
C THR A 320 -16.37 18.62 17.59
N ASN A 321 -15.80 19.39 18.52
CA ASN A 321 -14.81 18.94 19.50
C ASN A 321 -15.42 18.08 20.64
N THR A 322 -16.50 17.36 20.35
CA THR A 322 -17.38 16.68 21.33
C THR A 322 -16.78 15.42 21.96
N LEU A 323 -15.60 14.96 21.50
CA LEU A 323 -14.87 13.84 22.10
C LEU A 323 -13.61 14.32 22.81
N THR A 324 -13.78 15.16 23.84
CA THR A 324 -12.68 15.72 24.63
C THR A 324 -12.51 15.09 26.03
N SER A 325 -13.30 14.07 26.41
CA SER A 325 -13.18 13.46 27.75
C SER A 325 -13.29 11.93 27.83
N ALA A 326 -13.77 11.21 26.79
CA ALA A 326 -14.05 9.76 26.88
C ALA A 326 -13.04 8.83 26.16
N GLY A 327 -11.93 9.37 25.64
CA GLY A 327 -11.01 8.62 24.78
C GLY A 327 -11.56 8.38 23.37
N VAL A 328 -10.67 8.21 22.39
CA VAL A 328 -11.08 7.91 21.01
C VAL A 328 -11.56 6.45 20.95
N ARG A 329 -12.84 6.23 20.64
CA ARG A 329 -13.40 4.90 20.40
C ARG A 329 -12.74 4.29 19.16
N LYS A 330 -12.22 3.07 19.28
CA LYS A 330 -11.65 2.30 18.17
C LYS A 330 -12.18 0.87 18.21
N TYR A 331 -12.15 0.20 17.06
CA TYR A 331 -12.38 -1.24 17.03
C TYR A 331 -11.09 -2.01 17.33
N ARG A 332 -11.27 -3.17 17.96
CA ARG A 332 -10.30 -4.27 18.04
C ARG A 332 -11.01 -5.56 17.63
N LEU A 333 -10.27 -6.51 17.05
CA LEU A 333 -10.78 -7.86 16.81
C LEU A 333 -10.98 -8.62 18.13
N ALA A 334 -12.14 -9.23 18.29
CA ALA A 334 -12.47 -10.06 19.46
C ALA A 334 -11.63 -11.36 19.51
N ILE A 335 -11.34 -11.94 18.34
CA ILE A 335 -10.54 -13.17 18.19
C ILE A 335 -9.53 -12.93 17.07
N ALA A 336 -8.24 -13.20 17.33
CA ALA A 336 -7.23 -13.23 16.29
C ALA A 336 -7.35 -14.56 15.52
N ASN A 337 -7.57 -14.48 14.21
CA ASN A 337 -7.62 -15.66 13.36
C ASN A 337 -6.19 -16.14 13.07
N GLU A 338 -5.70 -17.06 13.88
CA GLU A 338 -4.47 -17.80 13.61
C GLU A 338 -4.78 -19.05 12.78
N THR A 339 -3.83 -19.49 11.97
CA THR A 339 -3.99 -20.66 11.10
C THR A 339 -2.85 -21.62 11.29
N ALA A 340 -3.17 -22.90 11.41
CA ALA A 340 -2.16 -23.92 11.50
C ALA A 340 -1.32 -23.90 10.22
N MET A 341 0.01 -23.94 10.35
CA MET A 341 0.92 -23.90 9.21
C MET A 341 0.59 -24.98 8.17
N SER A 342 0.12 -26.16 8.58
CA SER A 342 -0.31 -27.26 7.71
C SER A 342 -1.45 -26.90 6.75
N GLU A 343 -2.30 -25.94 7.10
CA GLU A 343 -3.42 -25.51 6.26
C GLU A 343 -2.99 -24.59 5.11
N ILE A 344 -1.86 -23.88 5.27
CA ILE A 344 -1.42 -22.83 4.33
C ILE A 344 -0.07 -23.11 3.66
N SER A 345 0.79 -23.94 4.24
CA SER A 345 2.16 -24.18 3.75
C SER A 345 2.21 -24.93 2.41
N CYS A 346 1.10 -25.51 1.97
CA CYS A 346 1.00 -26.22 0.71
C CYS A 346 0.01 -25.60 -0.27
N LEU A 347 -0.54 -24.42 -0.01
CA LEU A 347 -1.48 -23.78 -0.92
C LEU A 347 -0.74 -23.13 -2.11
N GLY A 348 -1.36 -23.16 -3.30
CA GLY A 348 -0.91 -22.36 -4.42
C GLY A 348 -1.08 -20.86 -4.14
N THR A 349 -0.41 -19.99 -4.90
CA THR A 349 -0.47 -18.53 -4.62
C THR A 349 -1.88 -17.95 -4.78
N ASP A 350 -2.69 -18.48 -5.69
CA ASP A 350 -4.11 -18.10 -5.83
C ASP A 350 -4.97 -18.58 -4.64
N ASP A 351 -4.79 -19.83 -4.18
CA ASP A 351 -5.49 -20.36 -3.02
C ASP A 351 -5.11 -19.62 -1.72
N LEU A 352 -3.82 -19.29 -1.57
CA LEU A 352 -3.32 -18.45 -0.47
C LEU A 352 -3.97 -17.07 -0.48
N LEU A 353 -4.16 -16.49 -1.68
CA LEU A 353 -4.82 -15.20 -1.80
C LEU A 353 -6.29 -15.28 -1.39
N ASP A 354 -7.01 -16.32 -1.82
CA ASP A 354 -8.42 -16.49 -1.45
C ASP A 354 -8.56 -16.70 0.07
N HIS A 355 -7.66 -17.48 0.69
CA HIS A 355 -7.57 -17.64 2.14
C HIS A 355 -7.29 -16.32 2.85
N LEU A 356 -6.25 -15.58 2.42
CA LEU A 356 -5.90 -14.26 2.95
C LEU A 356 -7.07 -13.27 2.82
N CYS A 357 -7.79 -13.32 1.70
CA CYS A 357 -8.97 -12.51 1.47
C CYS A 357 -10.08 -12.83 2.46
N ALA A 358 -10.35 -14.11 2.74
CA ALA A 358 -11.33 -14.51 3.74
C ALA A 358 -10.92 -14.03 5.15
N GLN A 359 -9.67 -14.24 5.54
CA GLN A 359 -9.19 -13.92 6.88
C GLN A 359 -9.04 -12.43 7.17
N SER A 360 -8.71 -11.65 6.15
CA SER A 360 -8.57 -10.20 6.28
C SER A 360 -9.90 -9.47 6.22
N ARG A 361 -11.01 -10.18 5.94
CA ARG A 361 -12.37 -9.62 5.98
C ARG A 361 -12.89 -9.63 7.42
N THR A 362 -13.47 -8.51 7.84
CA THR A 362 -13.99 -8.32 9.18
C THR A 362 -15.50 -8.12 9.15
N VAL A 363 -16.18 -8.50 10.23
CA VAL A 363 -17.65 -8.37 10.35
C VAL A 363 -17.98 -7.63 11.63
N GLN A 364 -19.11 -6.91 11.64
CA GLN A 364 -19.51 -6.11 12.82
C GLN A 364 -19.50 -6.94 14.11
N ALA A 365 -19.98 -8.19 14.05
CA ALA A 365 -20.04 -9.09 15.20
C ALA A 365 -18.67 -9.52 15.77
N SER A 366 -17.59 -9.40 14.99
CA SER A 366 -16.23 -9.76 15.43
C SER A 366 -15.42 -8.57 15.95
N LEU A 367 -16.02 -7.37 15.94
CA LEU A 367 -15.37 -6.13 16.37
C LEU A 367 -15.91 -5.67 17.73
N ILE A 368 -14.98 -5.43 18.65
CA ILE A 368 -15.28 -4.85 19.97
C ILE A 368 -14.78 -3.40 20.01
N THR A 369 -15.55 -2.54 20.66
CA THR A 369 -15.15 -1.14 20.84
C THR A 369 -14.27 -1.00 22.07
N THR A 370 -13.13 -0.33 21.92
CA THR A 370 -12.19 -0.04 23.02
C THR A 370 -11.88 1.45 23.05
N SER A 371 -11.42 1.94 24.21
CA SER A 371 -10.76 3.25 24.33
C SER A 371 -9.26 3.06 24.14
N ALA A 372 -8.63 3.88 23.30
CA ALA A 372 -7.18 3.83 23.07
C ALA A 372 -6.46 4.92 23.87
N ALA A 373 -5.36 4.57 24.53
CA ALA A 373 -4.32 5.51 24.93
C ALA A 373 -3.47 5.90 23.71
N PRO A 374 -2.94 7.13 23.62
CA PRO A 374 -1.95 7.47 22.60
C PRO A 374 -0.69 6.61 22.80
N GLY A 375 -0.20 6.00 21.71
CA GLY A 375 1.08 5.30 21.73
C GLY A 375 2.23 6.28 21.89
N GLY A 376 3.19 5.94 22.73
CA GLY A 376 4.48 6.61 22.87
C GLY A 376 5.60 5.64 22.54
N ARG A 377 6.72 6.17 22.06
CA ARG A 377 7.93 5.41 21.75
C ARG A 377 8.94 5.56 22.90
N ASP A 378 9.57 4.47 23.36
CA ASP A 378 10.61 4.51 24.42
C ASP A 378 12.03 4.54 23.84
N ALA A 379 12.90 5.43 24.33
CA ALA A 379 14.26 5.66 23.81
C ALA A 379 15.26 4.53 24.10
N PRO A 380 15.97 3.97 23.10
CA PRO A 380 17.22 3.25 23.32
C PRO A 380 18.43 4.20 23.20
N GLU A 381 19.48 3.94 23.98
CA GLU A 381 20.81 4.53 23.81
C GLU A 381 21.55 3.86 22.64
N ILE A 382 22.39 4.59 21.89
CA ILE A 382 23.70 4.17 21.29
C ILE A 382 24.27 5.23 20.30
N GLU A 383 25.60 5.20 20.16
CA GLU A 383 26.58 6.14 19.57
C GLU A 383 26.80 6.12 18.03
N HIS A 384 27.33 7.28 17.56
CA HIS A 384 27.82 7.69 16.23
C HIS A 384 26.79 8.03 15.12
N PHE A 385 26.85 9.28 14.61
CA PHE A 385 25.70 9.95 14.00
C PHE A 385 26.02 10.89 12.82
N GLU A 386 25.06 11.03 11.91
CA GLU A 386 24.84 12.24 11.10
C GLU A 386 23.41 12.74 11.35
N ARG A 387 23.27 13.93 11.92
CA ARG A 387 21.99 14.56 12.26
C ARG A 387 21.41 15.25 11.02
N LEU A 388 20.20 14.88 10.60
CA LEU A 388 19.50 15.63 9.57
C LEU A 388 18.95 16.92 10.19
N VAL A 389 19.18 18.06 9.54
CA VAL A 389 18.57 19.33 9.97
C VAL A 389 17.07 19.27 9.65
N PRO A 390 16.18 19.57 10.62
CA PRO A 390 14.75 19.64 10.35
C PRO A 390 14.47 20.61 9.19
N PRO A 391 13.51 20.31 8.30
CA PRO A 391 13.39 21.02 7.03
C PRO A 391 13.12 22.52 7.22
N ASN A 392 14.01 23.39 6.73
CA ASN A 392 13.80 24.84 6.66
C ASN A 392 13.55 25.33 5.21
N ILE A 393 12.99 24.46 4.36
CA ILE A 393 12.73 24.78 2.96
C ILE A 393 11.45 25.62 2.86
N MET A 394 11.63 26.93 2.67
CA MET A 394 10.56 27.94 2.62
C MET A 394 9.89 28.08 1.24
N HIS A 395 10.59 27.74 0.14
CA HIS A 395 10.09 27.89 -1.22
C HIS A 395 9.76 26.55 -1.86
N THR A 396 8.48 26.25 -2.00
CA THR A 396 8.01 25.03 -2.65
C THR A 396 6.80 25.30 -3.54
N LEU A 397 6.52 24.38 -4.45
CA LEU A 397 5.33 24.46 -5.30
C LEU A 397 4.05 24.34 -4.45
N SER A 398 2.99 25.02 -4.90
CA SER A 398 1.65 24.82 -4.33
C SER A 398 1.16 23.38 -4.57
N ILE A 399 0.25 22.91 -3.72
CA ILE A 399 -0.39 21.59 -3.92
C ILE A 399 -1.02 21.48 -5.32
N GLY A 400 -1.71 22.52 -5.80
CA GLY A 400 -2.33 22.53 -7.13
C GLY A 400 -1.31 22.36 -8.26
N ALA A 401 -0.17 23.04 -8.17
CA ALA A 401 0.92 22.90 -9.13
C ALA A 401 1.54 21.49 -9.10
N VAL A 402 1.80 20.95 -7.91
CA VAL A 402 2.34 19.59 -7.72
C VAL A 402 1.41 18.54 -8.32
N LEU A 403 0.11 18.55 -7.98
CA LEU A 403 -0.84 17.55 -8.47
C LEU A 403 -1.04 17.64 -9.99
N THR A 404 -1.05 18.86 -10.55
CA THR A 404 -1.16 19.08 -12.00
C THR A 404 0.10 18.59 -12.72
N GLY A 405 1.28 18.87 -12.17
CA GLY A 405 2.58 18.48 -12.71
C GLY A 405 2.93 17.01 -12.51
N ARG A 406 2.29 16.30 -11.56
CA ARG A 406 2.63 14.93 -11.16
C ARG A 406 2.68 13.97 -12.35
N ARG A 407 3.85 13.36 -12.55
CA ARG A 407 4.10 12.29 -13.53
C ARG A 407 5.17 11.34 -12.98
N SER A 408 4.96 10.05 -13.19
CA SER A 408 5.98 9.03 -12.89
C SER A 408 7.12 9.14 -13.89
N VAL A 409 8.33 9.34 -13.40
CA VAL A 409 9.56 9.37 -14.19
C VAL A 409 10.41 8.14 -13.85
N ARG A 410 11.06 7.56 -14.86
CA ARG A 410 11.93 6.38 -14.74
C ARG A 410 13.34 6.60 -15.30
N SER A 411 13.64 7.82 -15.74
CA SER A 411 14.93 8.22 -16.26
C SER A 411 15.36 9.46 -15.49
N PHE A 412 16.52 9.39 -14.87
CA PHE A 412 17.00 10.44 -13.97
C PHE A 412 18.34 10.99 -14.46
N SER A 413 18.62 12.25 -14.13
CA SER A 413 19.91 12.87 -14.42
C SER A 413 21.01 12.27 -13.54
N SER A 414 22.26 12.41 -13.97
CA SER A 414 23.42 12.11 -13.13
C SER A 414 23.61 13.08 -11.95
N SER A 415 22.96 14.25 -11.98
CA SER A 415 23.05 15.27 -10.92
C SER A 415 22.74 14.70 -9.53
N PRO A 416 23.54 15.06 -8.51
CA PRO A 416 23.29 14.64 -7.14
C PRO A 416 22.04 15.31 -6.56
N VAL A 417 21.50 14.73 -5.49
CA VAL A 417 20.41 15.31 -4.68
C VAL A 417 20.98 15.78 -3.34
N GLN A 418 20.46 16.89 -2.82
CA GLN A 418 20.91 17.44 -1.54
C GLN A 418 20.41 16.61 -0.36
N LEU A 419 21.25 16.41 0.66
CA LEU A 419 20.86 15.71 1.89
C LEU A 419 19.63 16.33 2.57
N GLU A 420 19.52 17.66 2.58
CA GLU A 420 18.35 18.38 3.13
C GLU A 420 17.05 18.02 2.40
N GLN A 421 17.10 17.85 1.08
CA GLN A 421 15.94 17.41 0.31
C GLN A 421 15.52 16.02 0.79
N ILE A 422 16.44 15.07 0.92
CA ILE A 422 16.14 13.70 1.37
C ILE A 422 15.57 13.69 2.80
N GLY A 423 16.18 14.44 3.72
CA GLY A 423 15.67 14.59 5.09
C GLY A 423 14.22 15.11 5.09
N THR A 424 13.92 16.08 4.22
CA THR A 424 12.56 16.60 4.03
C THR A 424 11.57 15.53 3.55
N LEU A 425 11.98 14.69 2.60
CA LEU A 425 11.12 13.63 2.06
C LEU A 425 10.79 12.57 3.12
N LEU A 426 11.82 12.11 3.83
CA LEU A 426 11.70 11.09 4.88
C LEU A 426 10.89 11.61 6.06
N TYR A 427 11.13 12.86 6.49
CA TYR A 427 10.37 13.53 7.54
C TYR A 427 8.88 13.56 7.19
N ASN A 428 8.54 14.06 6.00
CA ASN A 428 7.13 14.22 5.60
C ASN A 428 6.43 12.87 5.40
N ALA A 429 7.14 11.86 4.90
CA ALA A 429 6.60 10.52 4.73
C ALA A 429 6.25 9.89 6.09
N ASN A 430 7.16 9.99 7.07
CA ASN A 430 6.92 9.50 8.43
C ASN A 430 5.82 10.31 9.14
N ALA A 431 5.89 11.64 9.12
CA ALA A 431 4.91 12.50 9.77
C ALA A 431 3.48 12.26 9.23
N SER A 432 3.35 12.08 7.91
CA SER A 432 2.07 11.74 7.29
C SER A 432 1.51 10.40 7.79
N ASP A 433 2.36 9.38 7.97
CA ASP A 433 1.96 8.11 8.56
C ASP A 433 1.49 8.28 10.01
N SER A 434 2.28 8.94 10.86
CA SER A 434 1.95 9.19 12.28
C SER A 434 0.63 9.97 12.44
N ILE A 435 0.38 10.98 11.61
CA ILE A 435 -0.85 11.80 11.68
C ILE A 435 -2.08 11.00 11.27
N ASN A 436 -1.96 10.17 10.23
CA ASN A 436 -3.10 9.46 9.65
C ASN A 436 -3.36 8.10 10.34
N TRP A 437 -2.33 7.49 10.96
CA TRP A 437 -2.41 6.21 11.70
C TRP A 437 -1.74 6.29 13.09
N PRO A 438 -2.19 7.17 14.00
CA PRO A 438 -1.51 7.41 15.27
C PRO A 438 -1.46 6.19 16.23
N SER A 439 -2.34 5.20 16.08
CA SER A 439 -2.26 3.95 16.87
C SER A 439 -1.23 2.94 16.36
N GLU A 440 -0.73 3.14 15.15
CA GLU A 440 0.27 2.27 14.56
C GLU A 440 1.70 2.82 14.72
N ASP A 441 1.81 4.06 15.20
CA ASP A 441 3.08 4.71 15.55
C ASP A 441 3.61 4.17 16.89
N THR A 442 4.15 2.95 16.82
CA THR A 442 4.73 2.21 17.95
C THR A 442 6.04 1.57 17.51
N ASP A 443 6.89 1.15 18.44
CA ASP A 443 8.25 0.69 18.12
C ASP A 443 8.29 -0.53 17.21
N ASP A 444 7.31 -1.41 17.31
CA ASP A 444 7.20 -2.64 16.54
C ASP A 444 6.38 -2.49 15.24
N ARG A 445 5.44 -1.53 15.16
CA ARG A 445 4.53 -1.36 14.01
C ARG A 445 4.76 -0.11 13.17
N SER A 446 5.67 0.79 13.57
CA SER A 446 6.04 1.95 12.76
C SER A 446 6.61 1.52 11.40
N LEU A 447 6.42 2.37 10.38
CA LEU A 447 7.12 2.18 9.12
C LEU A 447 8.62 2.40 9.30
N VAL A 448 9.40 1.60 8.58
CA VAL A 448 10.85 1.64 8.46
C VAL A 448 11.21 2.10 7.06
N PHE A 449 12.18 3.00 6.96
CA PHE A 449 12.63 3.57 5.70
C PHE A 449 14.12 3.23 5.51
N PHE A 450 14.42 2.43 4.50
CA PHE A 450 15.80 2.17 4.08
C PHE A 450 16.14 3.02 2.86
N LEU A 451 17.13 3.89 3.00
CA LEU A 451 17.64 4.76 1.95
C LEU A 451 18.89 4.14 1.32
N ALA A 452 18.82 3.76 0.06
CA ALA A 452 20.02 3.45 -0.72
C ALA A 452 20.52 4.73 -1.39
N ALA A 453 21.48 5.40 -0.74
CA ALA A 453 22.05 6.66 -1.20
C ALA A 453 23.19 6.39 -2.20
N LYS A 454 23.01 6.76 -3.48
CA LYS A 454 24.04 6.56 -4.52
C LYS A 454 24.79 7.85 -4.84
N ARG A 455 24.02 8.93 -5.07
CA ARG A 455 24.53 10.25 -5.46
C ARG A 455 23.83 11.33 -4.63
N VAL A 456 24.17 11.37 -3.36
CA VAL A 456 23.62 12.32 -2.39
C VAL A 456 24.76 13.21 -1.90
N GLU A 457 24.62 14.51 -2.08
CA GLU A 457 25.63 15.47 -1.61
C GLU A 457 25.61 15.52 -0.08
N GLY A 458 26.79 15.39 0.53
CA GLY A 458 26.95 15.34 1.98
C GLY A 458 26.69 13.98 2.62
N LEU A 459 26.54 12.89 1.84
CA LEU A 459 26.33 11.54 2.37
C LEU A 459 27.19 10.51 1.61
N THR A 460 27.88 9.65 2.34
CA THR A 460 28.69 8.58 1.74
C THR A 460 27.77 7.55 1.03
N PRO A 461 28.14 7.00 -0.14
CA PRO A 461 27.30 5.99 -0.79
C PRO A 461 27.17 4.71 0.06
N ALA A 462 25.96 4.46 0.57
CA ALA A 462 25.64 3.30 1.40
C ALA A 462 24.12 3.07 1.49
N LEU A 463 23.74 1.94 2.08
CA LEU A 463 22.39 1.71 2.55
C LEU A 463 22.25 2.25 3.98
N TYR A 464 21.29 3.14 4.19
CA TYR A 464 20.99 3.76 5.48
C TYR A 464 19.61 3.34 5.96
N ARG A 465 19.44 3.22 7.28
CA ARG A 465 18.14 3.16 7.94
C ARG A 465 17.82 4.54 8.52
N PHE A 466 16.65 5.06 8.21
CA PHE A 466 16.17 6.30 8.80
C PHE A 466 15.56 6.06 10.18
N ASP A 467 16.02 6.82 11.17
CA ASP A 467 15.37 6.97 12.47
C ASP A 467 14.53 8.24 12.47
N ALA A 468 13.23 8.06 12.57
CA ALA A 468 12.27 9.15 12.59
C ALA A 468 12.27 9.94 13.91
N ARG A 469 12.71 9.34 15.04
CA ARG A 469 12.66 9.99 16.36
C ARG A 469 13.66 11.13 16.44
N ASP A 470 14.91 10.83 16.12
CA ASP A 470 16.01 11.79 16.19
C ASP A 470 16.28 12.47 14.85
N HIS A 471 15.51 12.08 13.82
CA HIS A 471 15.68 12.55 12.45
C HIS A 471 17.10 12.26 11.95
N MET A 472 17.48 10.98 11.91
CA MET A 472 18.86 10.54 11.63
C MET A 472 18.93 9.43 10.59
N LEU A 473 20.08 9.29 9.95
CA LEU A 473 20.41 8.17 9.07
C LEU A 473 21.51 7.32 9.69
N HIS A 474 21.23 6.03 9.88
CA HIS A 474 22.20 5.05 10.39
C HIS A 474 22.70 4.19 9.24
N ALA A 475 24.02 4.16 9.02
CA ALA A 475 24.60 3.27 8.02
C ALA A 475 24.28 1.80 8.39
N ALA A 476 23.58 1.11 7.49
CA ALA A 476 23.16 -0.28 7.69
C ALA A 476 24.11 -1.24 6.97
N SER A 477 24.47 -0.96 5.72
CA SER A 477 25.38 -1.76 4.91
C SER A 477 25.92 -0.99 3.71
N ALA A 478 26.84 -1.59 2.96
CA ALA A 478 27.17 -1.13 1.61
C ALA A 478 25.94 -1.17 0.68
N LEU A 479 26.00 -0.42 -0.43
CA LEU A 479 24.99 -0.49 -1.48
C LEU A 479 24.94 -1.91 -2.11
N PRO A 480 23.76 -2.37 -2.55
CA PRO A 480 23.67 -3.60 -3.33
C PRO A 480 24.49 -3.51 -4.62
N THR A 481 25.12 -4.61 -5.02
CA THR A 481 25.80 -4.69 -6.31
C THR A 481 24.81 -4.56 -7.48
N PRO A 482 25.26 -4.19 -8.69
CA PRO A 482 24.35 -4.07 -9.85
C PRO A 482 23.54 -5.35 -10.13
N ASN A 483 24.11 -6.53 -9.89
CA ASN A 483 23.39 -7.79 -10.05
C ASN A 483 22.29 -7.96 -8.97
N GLN A 484 22.61 -7.60 -7.72
CA GLN A 484 21.65 -7.63 -6.61
C GLN A 484 20.50 -6.64 -6.86
N GLU A 485 20.80 -5.44 -7.36
CA GLU A 485 19.77 -4.48 -7.77
C GLU A 485 18.90 -5.00 -8.91
N LYS A 486 19.51 -5.63 -9.92
CA LYS A 486 18.75 -6.23 -11.03
C LYS A 486 17.78 -7.30 -10.56
N ILE A 487 18.18 -8.16 -9.63
CA ILE A 487 17.31 -9.17 -9.01
C ILE A 487 16.22 -8.47 -8.18
N PHE A 488 16.60 -7.53 -7.32
CA PHE A 488 15.69 -6.78 -6.45
C PHE A 488 14.59 -6.06 -7.24
N PHE A 489 14.92 -5.48 -8.39
CA PHE A 489 14.00 -4.79 -9.29
C PHE A 489 13.36 -5.71 -10.33
N ARG A 490 13.54 -7.03 -10.22
CA ARG A 490 12.98 -8.05 -11.14
C ARG A 490 13.31 -7.75 -12.61
N GLY A 491 14.54 -7.32 -12.86
CA GLY A 491 15.07 -7.01 -14.20
C GLY A 491 14.73 -5.61 -14.72
N HIS A 492 13.96 -4.80 -14.00
CA HIS A 492 13.75 -3.40 -14.36
C HIS A 492 14.96 -2.53 -14.00
N ASP A 493 15.39 -1.69 -14.94
CA ASP A 493 16.54 -0.81 -14.73
C ASP A 493 16.12 0.53 -14.10
N TYR A 494 16.55 0.75 -12.86
CA TYR A 494 16.44 2.02 -12.13
C TYR A 494 17.81 2.52 -11.64
N SER A 495 18.89 2.02 -12.25
CA SER A 495 20.28 2.33 -11.89
C SER A 495 20.59 3.82 -11.95
N SER A 496 19.93 4.54 -12.85
CA SER A 496 20.09 5.99 -13.03
C SER A 496 19.55 6.84 -11.87
N SER A 497 18.74 6.30 -10.95
CA SER A 497 18.25 7.06 -9.78
C SER A 497 19.41 7.57 -8.90
N ALA A 498 19.23 8.74 -8.27
CA ALA A 498 20.22 9.27 -7.32
C ALA A 498 20.14 8.52 -5.99
N PHE A 499 18.94 8.09 -5.62
CA PHE A 499 18.67 7.21 -4.50
C PHE A 499 17.33 6.50 -4.69
N PHE A 500 17.12 5.45 -3.90
CA PHE A 500 15.80 4.87 -3.70
C PHE A 500 15.53 4.67 -2.21
N VAL A 501 14.25 4.72 -1.83
CA VAL A 501 13.79 4.49 -0.47
C VAL A 501 12.86 3.29 -0.47
N TRP A 502 13.23 2.26 0.29
CA TRP A 502 12.37 1.13 0.58
C TRP A 502 11.61 1.41 1.88
N ILE A 503 10.30 1.62 1.73
CA ILE A 503 9.35 1.86 2.82
C ILE A 503 8.70 0.54 3.15
N CYS A 504 8.91 0.04 4.36
CA CYS A 504 8.35 -1.23 4.80
C CYS A 504 7.90 -1.16 6.26
N GLY A 505 7.26 -2.20 6.77
CA GLY A 505 7.02 -2.33 8.22
C GLY A 505 6.86 -3.78 8.62
N ASN A 506 6.89 -4.03 9.92
CA ASN A 506 6.88 -5.38 10.47
C ASN A 506 5.50 -6.04 10.28
N LEU A 507 5.41 -6.91 9.27
CA LEU A 507 4.22 -7.66 8.91
C LEU A 507 3.76 -8.57 10.04
N GLN A 508 4.69 -9.20 10.75
CA GLN A 508 4.36 -10.06 11.89
C GLN A 508 3.69 -9.24 12.99
N ALA A 509 4.28 -8.12 13.40
CA ALA A 509 3.71 -7.25 14.44
C ALA A 509 2.35 -6.66 14.02
N ALA A 510 2.20 -6.28 12.75
CA ALA A 510 0.92 -5.82 12.21
C ALA A 510 -0.15 -6.92 12.31
N CYS A 511 0.20 -8.16 11.96
CA CYS A 511 -0.72 -9.28 12.04
C CYS A 511 -0.97 -9.79 13.46
N ASP A 512 -0.01 -9.69 14.37
CA ASP A 512 -0.23 -10.01 15.79
C ASP A 512 -1.22 -9.04 16.44
N SER A 513 -1.28 -7.79 15.93
CA SER A 513 -2.22 -6.77 16.40
C SER A 513 -3.63 -6.92 15.81
N GLN A 514 -3.74 -7.18 14.50
CA GLN A 514 -5.01 -7.11 13.75
C GLN A 514 -5.30 -8.34 12.87
N GLY A 515 -4.64 -9.48 13.11
CA GLY A 515 -4.72 -10.66 12.25
C GLY A 515 -4.33 -10.34 10.80
N ALA A 516 -4.92 -11.05 9.83
CA ALA A 516 -4.68 -10.80 8.42
C ALA A 516 -5.07 -9.38 7.94
N PHE A 517 -5.92 -8.65 8.69
CA PHE A 517 -6.23 -7.25 8.39
C PHE A 517 -5.01 -6.34 8.58
N GLY A 518 -4.10 -6.67 9.50
CA GLY A 518 -2.87 -5.93 9.74
C GLY A 518 -2.01 -5.76 8.48
N TYR A 519 -2.04 -6.75 7.57
CA TYR A 519 -1.36 -6.65 6.27
C TYR A 519 -2.00 -5.60 5.35
N ARG A 520 -3.34 -5.47 5.34
CA ARG A 520 -4.05 -4.39 4.62
C ARG A 520 -3.60 -3.04 5.16
N SER A 521 -3.65 -2.87 6.48
CA SER A 521 -3.25 -1.64 7.17
C SER A 521 -1.81 -1.25 6.83
N LEU A 522 -0.87 -2.19 6.93
CA LEU A 522 0.54 -1.98 6.62
C LEU A 522 0.75 -1.53 5.16
N LEU A 523 0.09 -2.16 4.19
CA LEU A 523 0.20 -1.79 2.78
C LEU A 523 -0.43 -0.43 2.47
N LEU A 524 -1.57 -0.09 3.08
CA LEU A 524 -2.18 1.24 2.96
C LEU A 524 -1.21 2.32 3.43
N ARG A 525 -0.63 2.11 4.61
CA ARG A 525 0.37 3.02 5.22
C ARG A 525 1.60 3.19 4.34
N ALA A 526 2.18 2.10 3.84
CA ALA A 526 3.33 2.15 2.93
C ALA A 526 3.00 2.91 1.61
N GLY A 527 1.81 2.70 1.05
CA GLY A 527 1.31 3.44 -0.11
C GLY A 527 1.17 4.94 0.15
N ALA A 528 0.60 5.28 1.30
CA ALA A 528 0.38 6.67 1.71
C ALA A 528 1.69 7.41 2.01
N ALA A 529 2.61 6.78 2.74
CA ALA A 529 3.93 7.31 3.02
C ALA A 529 4.75 7.50 1.73
N GLY A 530 4.71 6.52 0.82
CA GLY A 530 5.37 6.62 -0.49
C GLY A 530 4.83 7.76 -1.34
N ASN A 531 3.50 7.96 -1.38
CA ASN A 531 2.92 9.10 -2.09
C ASN A 531 3.29 10.43 -1.43
N SER A 532 3.27 10.51 -0.10
CA SER A 532 3.68 11.72 0.65
C SER A 532 5.14 12.09 0.37
N MET A 533 6.03 11.10 0.37
CA MET A 533 7.43 11.25 -0.01
C MET A 533 7.58 11.76 -1.44
N TRP A 534 6.85 11.17 -2.38
CA TRP A 534 6.97 11.50 -3.79
C TRP A 534 6.39 12.89 -4.12
N LEU A 535 5.24 13.26 -3.55
CA LEU A 535 4.69 14.61 -3.71
C LEU A 535 5.63 15.65 -3.08
N SER A 536 6.27 15.34 -1.95
CA SER A 536 7.31 16.20 -1.37
C SER A 536 8.47 16.40 -2.34
N ALA A 537 8.88 15.35 -3.05
CA ALA A 537 9.96 15.42 -4.04
C ALA A 537 9.58 16.34 -5.20
N LEU A 538 8.36 16.21 -5.73
CA LEU A 538 7.85 17.10 -6.78
C LEU A 538 7.77 18.55 -6.32
N ALA A 539 7.38 18.80 -5.06
CA ALA A 539 7.36 20.16 -4.49
C ALA A 539 8.75 20.80 -4.38
N LEU A 540 9.80 19.97 -4.35
CA LEU A 540 11.22 20.34 -4.35
C LEU A 540 11.85 20.23 -5.76
N ASN A 541 11.04 20.15 -6.81
CA ASN A 541 11.46 20.02 -8.22
C ASN A 541 12.29 18.77 -8.53
N LEU A 542 12.14 17.70 -7.76
CA LEU A 542 12.71 16.39 -8.04
C LEU A 542 11.73 15.51 -8.82
N GLY A 543 12.26 14.57 -9.60
CA GLY A 543 11.48 13.54 -10.29
C GLY A 543 11.40 12.26 -9.49
N GLY A 544 10.37 11.44 -9.73
CA GLY A 544 10.30 10.14 -9.09
C GLY A 544 9.19 9.22 -9.58
N SER A 545 9.17 8.00 -9.04
CA SER A 545 8.07 7.06 -9.19
C SER A 545 8.01 6.06 -8.04
N LEU A 546 6.86 5.41 -7.89
CA LEU A 546 6.63 4.34 -6.91
C LEU A 546 6.57 2.98 -7.61
N ILE A 547 7.11 1.96 -6.96
CA ILE A 547 7.17 0.59 -7.45
C ILE A 547 6.85 -0.37 -6.32
N ALA A 548 5.89 -1.25 -6.57
CA ALA A 548 5.52 -2.31 -5.64
C ALA A 548 6.26 -3.63 -5.88
N GLY A 549 6.60 -3.91 -7.15
CA GLY A 549 7.15 -5.19 -7.61
C GLY A 549 8.64 -5.29 -7.31
N ILE A 550 8.97 -5.59 -6.05
CA ILE A 550 10.33 -5.86 -5.61
C ILE A 550 10.49 -7.34 -5.24
N ASP A 551 11.71 -7.85 -5.31
CA ASP A 551 12.07 -9.12 -4.69
C ASP A 551 12.89 -8.86 -3.43
N SER A 552 12.22 -8.77 -2.29
CA SER A 552 12.87 -8.45 -1.02
C SER A 552 13.85 -9.53 -0.54
N ASN A 553 13.86 -10.72 -1.15
CA ASN A 553 14.83 -11.77 -0.84
C ASN A 553 16.16 -11.63 -1.63
N ALA A 554 16.32 -10.59 -2.45
CA ALA A 554 17.57 -10.33 -3.16
C ALA A 554 18.73 -10.22 -2.15
N GLY A 555 19.77 -11.05 -2.33
CA GLY A 555 20.97 -11.01 -1.49
C GLY A 555 21.55 -9.61 -1.49
N GLY A 556 21.79 -9.01 -0.33
CA GLY A 556 22.26 -7.62 -0.18
C GLY A 556 21.32 -6.73 0.63
N LEU A 557 20.06 -7.14 0.82
CA LEU A 557 19.13 -6.49 1.75
C LEU A 557 19.08 -7.20 3.12
N PRO A 558 18.59 -6.54 4.17
CA PRO A 558 18.41 -7.16 5.49
C PRO A 558 17.66 -8.50 5.39
N ARG A 559 18.21 -9.55 6.01
CA ARG A 559 17.64 -10.92 6.03
C ARG A 559 16.23 -11.00 6.63
N THR A 560 15.74 -9.93 7.22
CA THR A 560 14.41 -9.77 7.82
C THR A 560 13.32 -9.45 6.80
N ALA A 561 13.69 -9.17 5.54
CA ALA A 561 12.82 -8.95 4.39
C ALA A 561 11.50 -9.75 4.35
N PRO A 562 11.44 -11.08 4.63
CA PRO A 562 10.18 -11.83 4.61
C PRO A 562 9.15 -11.40 5.67
N TYR A 563 9.54 -10.63 6.67
CA TYR A 563 8.65 -10.04 7.69
C TYR A 563 8.38 -8.56 7.45
N TYR A 564 8.84 -8.03 6.31
CA TYR A 564 8.65 -6.64 5.95
C TYR A 564 7.92 -6.54 4.62
N ALA A 565 6.67 -6.07 4.67
CA ALA A 565 5.93 -5.72 3.48
C ALA A 565 6.06 -4.23 3.20
N GLY A 566 6.16 -3.85 1.92
CA GLY A 566 6.49 -2.48 1.59
C GLY A 566 6.36 -2.08 0.13
N LEU A 567 6.74 -0.83 -0.09
CA LEU A 567 6.76 -0.11 -1.35
C LEU A 567 8.14 0.52 -1.55
N LEU A 568 8.56 0.66 -2.80
CA LEU A 568 9.80 1.33 -3.15
C LEU A 568 9.52 2.66 -3.85
N GLY A 569 10.23 3.71 -3.48
CA GLY A 569 10.23 4.99 -4.18
C GLY A 569 11.60 5.32 -4.75
N PHE A 570 11.64 5.83 -5.99
CA PHE A 570 12.85 6.27 -6.67
C PHE A 570 12.79 7.75 -6.90
N ILE A 571 13.87 8.45 -6.60
CA ILE A 571 13.91 9.90 -6.68
C ILE A 571 15.28 10.34 -7.20
N GLY A 572 15.26 11.37 -8.04
CA GLY A 572 16.47 11.96 -8.61
C GLY A 572 16.17 13.26 -9.33
N GLY A 573 17.22 13.93 -9.81
CA GLY A 573 17.07 15.06 -10.70
C GLY A 573 16.33 14.65 -11.99
N VAL A 574 15.52 15.57 -12.52
CA VAL A 574 14.84 15.36 -13.80
C VAL A 574 15.82 15.67 -14.92
N SER A 575 16.06 14.72 -15.82
CA SER A 575 16.80 14.99 -17.06
C SER A 575 16.04 16.03 -17.87
N GLY A 576 16.65 17.20 -18.10
CA GLY A 576 16.18 18.32 -18.92
C GLY A 576 14.72 18.27 -19.38
N VAL A 577 13.84 18.99 -18.67
CA VAL A 577 12.61 19.48 -19.28
C VAL A 577 12.96 20.78 -19.99
N SER A 578 13.38 20.66 -21.24
CA SER A 578 13.23 21.72 -22.24
C SER A 578 11.80 21.69 -22.75
#